data_AF-A0AAD7U6G0-F1
#
_entry.id   AF-A0AAD7U6G0-F1
#
_cell.length_a   1.000
_cell.length_b   1.000
_cell.length_c   1.000
_cell.angle_alpha   90.00
_cell.angle_beta   90.00
_cell.angle_gamma   90.00
#
_symmetry.space_group_name_H-M   'P 1'
#
loop_
_entity.id
_entity.type
_entity.pdbx_description
1 polymer ?
#
loop_
_entity_poly.entity_id
_entity_poly.type
_entity_poly.pdbx_seq_one_letter_code
_entity_poly.pdbx_strand_id
1 'polypeptide(L)'
;MVTIQRFGIGFRYACLVDGRPIPEASTVPSSGFQARVTGHVTARDSGASTEWYAVESAGTTVHRRFRDFVELDESVMAALCGHHMRSSLPRLPPKKFKFTTDHRDPEFLAQRARDLDVYVRRLCDMKHAWAAPSMAPFFGVAESAREYSVLFPDRILGFTVGKCGAKKTPEKDGVYEPPDFPAEVASSASGPPDVGDLVSKISGTPTCSLRFKDVINLIKNSPRPIMIHFISTFDPHLATV
;
A
#
# COMPACT_ATOMS: atom_id res chain seq x y z
N MET A 1 7.49 10.10 -27.00
CA MET A 1 7.43 9.35 -28.29
C MET A 1 7.37 7.87 -27.96
N VAL A 2 6.34 7.14 -28.40
CA VAL A 2 6.30 5.68 -28.22
C VAL A 2 7.09 5.05 -29.36
N THR A 3 8.12 4.28 -29.03
CA THR A 3 8.92 3.57 -30.03
C THR A 3 8.63 2.08 -29.92
N ILE A 4 8.16 1.50 -31.02
CA ILE A 4 7.90 0.07 -31.12
C ILE A 4 9.13 -0.55 -31.77
N GLN A 5 9.87 -1.38 -31.03
CA GLN A 5 11.03 -2.09 -31.56
C GLN A 5 10.71 -3.58 -31.68
N ARG A 6 10.99 -4.16 -32.85
CA ARG A 6 10.87 -5.60 -33.06
C ARG A 6 12.09 -6.28 -32.45
N PHE A 7 11.88 -7.27 -31.58
CA PHE A 7 12.93 -8.03 -30.92
C PHE A 7 12.75 -9.52 -31.20
N GLY A 8 13.50 -10.04 -32.17
CA GLY A 8 13.34 -11.41 -32.67
C GLY A 8 11.97 -11.67 -33.30
N ILE A 9 11.28 -12.71 -32.82
CA ILE A 9 9.91 -13.08 -33.21
C ILE A 9 8.82 -12.28 -32.47
N GLY A 10 9.18 -11.40 -31.54
CA GLY A 10 8.24 -10.58 -30.76
C GLY A 10 8.39 -9.07 -30.99
N PHE A 11 7.48 -8.30 -30.39
CA PHE A 11 7.55 -6.86 -30.30
C PHE A 11 7.82 -6.47 -28.84
N ARG A 12 8.67 -5.46 -28.63
CA ARG A 12 8.85 -4.80 -27.34
C ARG A 12 8.45 -3.34 -27.50
N TYR A 13 7.62 -2.87 -26.60
CA TYR A 13 7.21 -1.48 -26.53
C TYR A 13 8.16 -0.76 -25.57
N ALA A 14 8.59 0.44 -25.95
CA ALA A 14 9.30 1.33 -25.05
C ALA A 14 8.72 2.73 -25.20
N CYS A 15 8.27 3.31 -24.09
CA CYS A 15 7.89 4.72 -24.09
C CYS A 15 9.15 5.54 -23.80
N LEU A 16 9.50 6.46 -24.69
CA LEU A 16 10.60 7.39 -24.49
C LEU A 16 10.04 8.78 -24.18
N VAL A 17 10.53 9.43 -23.12
CA VAL A 17 10.34 10.87 -22.86
C VAL A 17 11.72 11.52 -22.90
N ASP A 18 11.87 12.52 -23.77
CA ASP A 18 13.14 13.22 -24.04
C ASP A 18 14.33 12.29 -24.38
N GLY A 19 14.05 11.25 -25.19
CA GLY A 19 15.03 10.26 -25.61
C GLY A 19 15.42 9.25 -24.52
N ARG A 20 14.85 9.36 -23.31
CA ARG A 20 15.10 8.43 -22.20
C ARG A 20 13.96 7.42 -22.11
N PRO A 21 14.27 6.11 -21.99
CA PRO A 21 13.24 5.12 -21.72
C PRO A 21 12.61 5.42 -20.37
N ILE A 22 11.29 5.60 -20.39
CA ILE A 22 10.50 5.50 -19.18
C ILE A 22 10.51 4.00 -18.86
N PRO A 23 11.00 3.59 -17.68
CA PRO A 23 10.77 2.23 -17.19
C PRO A 23 9.29 1.93 -17.40
N GLU A 24 8.97 0.83 -18.07
CA GLU A 24 7.56 0.45 -18.18
C GLU A 24 7.02 0.38 -16.75
N ALA A 25 5.92 1.11 -16.48
CA ALA A 25 5.13 1.08 -15.24
C ALA A 25 4.74 -0.35 -14.78
N SER A 26 4.98 -1.31 -15.67
CA SER A 26 4.77 -2.74 -15.58
C SER A 26 6.06 -3.55 -15.54
N THR A 27 7.20 -2.99 -15.11
CA THR A 27 8.39 -3.79 -14.78
C THR A 27 8.10 -4.61 -13.53
N VAL A 28 7.33 -5.67 -13.74
CA VAL A 28 7.03 -6.69 -12.76
C VAL A 28 8.36 -7.22 -12.22
N PRO A 29 8.53 -7.38 -10.90
CA PRO A 29 9.68 -8.11 -10.36
C PRO A 29 9.69 -9.51 -10.99
N SER A 30 10.54 -9.68 -12.00
CA SER A 30 10.40 -10.73 -13.01
C SER A 30 10.79 -12.13 -12.52
N SER A 31 11.29 -12.23 -11.28
CA SER A 31 11.50 -13.47 -10.56
C SER A 31 11.83 -13.20 -9.09
N GLY A 32 11.32 -14.05 -8.19
CA GLY A 32 11.77 -14.09 -6.79
C GLY A 32 11.08 -13.11 -5.83
N PHE A 33 9.99 -12.45 -6.24
CA PHE A 33 9.20 -11.69 -5.28
C PHE A 33 8.55 -12.64 -4.28
N GLN A 34 8.87 -12.47 -3.00
CA GLN A 34 8.28 -13.24 -1.92
C GLN A 34 7.47 -12.32 -1.03
N ALA A 35 6.25 -12.75 -0.72
CA ALA A 35 5.41 -12.13 0.28
C ALA A 35 4.77 -13.20 1.18
N ARG A 36 4.45 -12.81 2.41
CA ARG A 36 3.80 -13.67 3.38
C ARG A 36 2.84 -12.87 4.25
N VAL A 37 1.81 -13.53 4.76
CA VAL A 37 0.93 -12.96 5.80
C VAL A 37 1.42 -13.46 7.14
N THR A 38 1.98 -12.59 7.98
CA THR A 38 2.65 -13.00 9.23
C THR A 38 1.77 -12.95 10.47
N GLY A 39 0.64 -12.24 10.40
CA GLY A 39 -0.27 -12.14 11.52
C GLY A 39 -1.47 -11.25 11.24
N HIS A 40 -2.21 -10.93 12.29
CA HIS A 40 -3.30 -9.98 12.24
C HIS A 40 -3.26 -9.06 13.47
N VAL A 41 -3.89 -7.90 13.33
CA VAL A 41 -4.07 -6.94 14.40
C VAL A 41 -5.45 -6.30 14.31
N THR A 42 -6.08 -6.14 15.46
CA THR A 42 -7.33 -5.39 15.61
C THR A 42 -7.01 -3.92 15.88
N ALA A 43 -7.39 -3.04 14.96
CA ALA A 43 -7.38 -1.60 15.18
C ALA A 43 -8.80 -1.11 15.46
N ARG A 44 -8.92 0.02 16.16
CA ARG A 44 -10.22 0.68 16.34
C ARG A 44 -10.36 1.81 15.34
N ASP A 45 -11.54 1.93 14.76
CA ASP A 45 -11.92 3.05 13.90
C ASP A 45 -13.35 3.45 14.22
N SER A 46 -13.53 4.70 14.67
CA SER A 46 -14.86 5.31 14.83
C SER A 46 -15.87 4.47 15.63
N GLY A 47 -15.38 3.73 16.65
CA GLY A 47 -16.19 2.86 17.50
C GLY A 47 -16.37 1.41 16.98
N ALA A 48 -15.94 1.12 15.76
CA ALA A 48 -15.86 -0.24 15.22
C ALA A 48 -14.44 -0.82 15.39
N SER A 49 -14.37 -2.14 15.55
CA SER A 49 -13.12 -2.89 15.44
C SER A 49 -12.89 -3.27 13.98
N THR A 50 -11.70 -3.02 13.48
CA THR A 50 -11.28 -3.39 12.13
C THR A 50 -10.08 -4.30 12.20
N GLU A 51 -10.17 -5.45 11.54
CA GLU A 51 -9.10 -6.44 11.48
C GLU A 51 -8.19 -6.19 10.29
N TRP A 52 -6.90 -6.14 10.56
CA TRP A 52 -5.83 -5.94 9.60
C TRP A 52 -4.91 -7.16 9.59
N TYR A 53 -4.41 -7.53 8.42
CA TYR A 53 -3.45 -8.62 8.23
C TYR A 53 -2.11 -8.01 7.84
N ALA A 54 -1.06 -8.38 8.57
CA ALA A 54 0.30 -7.94 8.27
C ALA A 54 0.82 -8.73 7.07
N VAL A 55 1.12 -8.03 5.98
CA VAL A 55 1.70 -8.57 4.75
C VAL A 55 3.14 -8.07 4.65
N GLU A 56 4.08 -9.00 4.72
CA GLU A 56 5.51 -8.70 4.62
C GLU A 56 6.03 -9.03 3.23
N SER A 57 6.77 -8.11 2.62
CA SER A 57 7.39 -8.31 1.31
C SER A 57 8.57 -7.37 1.09
N ALA A 58 9.65 -7.84 0.48
CA ALA A 58 10.81 -7.01 0.10
C ALA A 58 11.35 -6.08 1.22
N GLY A 59 11.27 -6.52 2.48
CA GLY A 59 11.72 -5.76 3.66
C GLY A 59 10.73 -4.71 4.17
N THR A 60 9.52 -4.62 3.61
CA THR A 60 8.45 -3.75 4.11
C THR A 60 7.30 -4.57 4.69
N THR A 61 6.54 -3.94 5.58
CA THR A 61 5.31 -4.51 6.15
C THR A 61 4.14 -3.56 5.86
N VAL A 62 3.15 -4.06 5.14
CA VAL A 62 1.88 -3.37 4.91
C VAL A 62 0.73 -4.10 5.59
N HIS A 63 -0.18 -3.36 6.19
CA HIS A 63 -1.39 -3.92 6.77
C HIS A 63 -2.52 -3.83 5.76
N ARG A 64 -3.23 -4.93 5.54
CA ARG A 64 -4.35 -5.01 4.59
C ARG A 64 -5.57 -5.61 5.28
N ARG A 65 -6.74 -5.04 5.05
CA ARG A 65 -8.01 -5.63 5.52
C ARG A 65 -8.39 -6.77 4.60
N PHE A 66 -9.22 -7.69 5.08
CA PHE A 66 -9.73 -8.78 4.23
C PHE A 66 -10.42 -8.29 2.95
N ARG A 67 -11.09 -7.13 3.00
CA ARG A 67 -11.67 -6.48 1.83
C ARG A 67 -10.62 -6.13 0.77
N ASP A 68 -9.43 -5.71 1.18
CA ASP A 68 -8.37 -5.33 0.25
C ASP A 68 -7.86 -6.56 -0.53
N PHE A 69 -7.85 -7.76 0.10
CA PHE A 69 -7.54 -9.02 -0.61
C PHE A 69 -8.63 -9.41 -1.62
N VAL A 70 -9.89 -9.11 -1.32
CA VAL A 70 -11.01 -9.32 -2.25
C VAL A 70 -10.85 -8.42 -3.47
N GLU A 71 -10.55 -7.15 -3.26
CA GLU A 71 -10.34 -6.18 -4.35
C GLU A 71 -9.12 -6.56 -5.21
N LEU A 72 -8.05 -7.07 -4.58
CA LEU A 72 -6.90 -7.66 -5.28
C LEU A 72 -7.33 -8.85 -6.15
N ASP A 73 -8.05 -9.82 -5.58
CA ASP A 73 -8.49 -11.04 -6.27
C ASP A 73 -9.37 -10.71 -7.48
N GLU A 74 -10.35 -9.82 -7.30
CA GLU A 74 -11.23 -9.34 -8.36
C GLU A 74 -10.43 -8.65 -9.48
N SER A 75 -9.45 -7.82 -9.12
CA SER A 75 -8.58 -7.13 -10.08
C SER A 75 -7.67 -8.09 -10.85
N VAL A 76 -7.10 -9.11 -10.20
CA VAL A 76 -6.29 -10.15 -10.87
C VAL A 76 -7.16 -11.01 -11.79
N MET A 77 -8.34 -11.42 -11.34
CA MET A 77 -9.28 -12.17 -12.16
C MET A 77 -9.70 -11.39 -13.41
N ALA A 78 -9.93 -10.08 -13.27
CA ALA A 78 -10.25 -9.19 -14.39
C ALA A 78 -9.08 -9.08 -15.37
N ALA A 79 -7.85 -8.92 -14.88
CA ALA A 79 -6.63 -8.86 -15.71
C ALA A 79 -6.39 -10.16 -16.49
N LEU A 80 -6.87 -11.30 -15.98
CA LEU A 80 -6.78 -12.61 -16.63
C LEU A 80 -8.07 -13.03 -17.34
N CYS A 81 -8.99 -12.10 -17.62
CA CYS A 81 -10.20 -12.42 -18.39
C CYS A 81 -9.84 -12.95 -19.79
N GLY A 82 -10.37 -14.13 -20.16
CA GLY A 82 -10.02 -14.82 -21.40
C GLY A 82 -8.67 -15.54 -21.40
N HIS A 83 -7.87 -15.39 -20.34
CA HIS A 83 -6.58 -16.07 -20.21
C HIS A 83 -6.77 -17.49 -19.62
N HIS A 84 -6.16 -18.50 -20.24
CA HIS A 84 -6.28 -19.91 -19.81
C HIS A 84 -5.81 -20.15 -18.35
N MET A 85 -4.92 -19.30 -17.82
CA MET A 85 -4.45 -19.39 -16.44
C MET A 85 -5.44 -18.91 -15.38
N ARG A 86 -6.55 -18.28 -15.77
CA ARG A 86 -7.54 -17.80 -14.81
C ARG A 86 -8.10 -18.92 -13.92
N SER A 87 -8.29 -20.12 -14.47
CA SER A 87 -8.77 -21.29 -13.71
C SER A 87 -7.73 -21.85 -12.73
N SER A 88 -6.46 -21.48 -12.90
CA SER A 88 -5.34 -21.91 -12.07
C SER A 88 -5.01 -20.92 -10.94
N LEU A 89 -5.73 -19.79 -10.85
CA LEU A 89 -5.55 -18.85 -9.75
C LEU A 89 -5.78 -19.53 -8.40
N PRO A 90 -4.98 -19.21 -7.37
CA PRO A 90 -5.27 -19.65 -6.01
C PRO A 90 -6.63 -19.12 -5.59
N ARG A 91 -7.40 -19.93 -4.86
CA ARG A 91 -8.71 -19.50 -4.37
C ARG A 91 -8.53 -18.62 -3.14
N LEU A 92 -9.12 -17.43 -3.17
CA LEU A 92 -9.22 -16.57 -1.99
C LEU A 92 -10.06 -17.29 -0.91
N PRO A 93 -9.70 -17.17 0.39
CA PRO A 93 -10.52 -17.70 1.48
C PRO A 93 -11.95 -17.13 1.40
N PRO A 94 -12.99 -17.94 1.62
CA PRO A 94 -14.37 -17.48 1.41
C PRO A 94 -14.78 -16.38 2.38
N LYS A 95 -15.57 -15.42 1.88
CA LYS A 95 -16.31 -14.47 2.72
C LYS A 95 -17.25 -15.27 3.62
N LYS A 96 -17.19 -15.08 4.93
CA LYS A 96 -18.17 -15.62 5.88
C LYS A 96 -19.27 -14.59 6.13
N PHE A 97 -20.49 -15.06 6.36
CA PHE A 97 -21.62 -14.19 6.65
C PHE A 97 -21.49 -13.60 8.05
N LYS A 98 -21.60 -12.27 8.16
CA LYS A 98 -21.40 -11.55 9.44
C LYS A 98 -22.34 -11.96 10.56
N PHE A 99 -23.52 -12.47 10.23
CA PHE A 99 -24.53 -12.87 11.22
C PHE A 99 -24.30 -14.27 11.80
N THR A 100 -23.49 -15.12 11.15
CA THR A 100 -23.31 -16.52 11.56
C THR A 100 -21.90 -16.82 12.06
N THR A 101 -20.96 -15.89 11.90
CA THR A 101 -19.56 -16.09 12.28
C THR A 101 -19.11 -14.91 13.11
N ASP A 102 -18.57 -15.20 14.30
CA ASP A 102 -17.87 -14.18 15.07
C ASP A 102 -16.55 -13.84 14.37
N HIS A 103 -16.47 -12.64 13.82
CA HIS A 103 -15.27 -12.15 13.14
C HIS A 103 -14.19 -11.63 14.09
N ARG A 104 -14.44 -11.70 15.40
CA ARG A 104 -13.48 -11.37 16.46
C ARG A 104 -12.92 -12.62 17.14
N ASP A 105 -13.41 -13.80 16.77
CA ASP A 105 -12.88 -15.05 17.28
C ASP A 105 -11.39 -15.18 16.88
N PRO A 106 -10.46 -15.27 17.84
CA PRO A 106 -9.03 -15.37 17.55
C PRO A 106 -8.68 -16.62 16.74
N GLU A 107 -9.40 -17.73 16.92
CA GLU A 107 -9.16 -18.94 16.12
C GLU A 107 -9.51 -18.73 14.66
N PHE A 108 -10.69 -18.14 14.41
CA PHE A 108 -11.11 -17.72 13.08
C PHE A 108 -10.11 -16.77 12.41
N LEU A 109 -9.63 -15.75 13.12
CA LEU A 109 -8.67 -14.78 12.60
C LEU A 109 -7.32 -15.42 12.30
N ALA A 110 -6.83 -16.29 13.20
CA ALA A 110 -5.60 -17.04 12.98
C ALA A 110 -5.71 -18.00 11.79
N GLN A 111 -6.83 -18.71 11.65
CA GLN A 111 -7.06 -19.58 10.49
C GLN A 111 -7.11 -18.79 9.19
N ARG A 112 -7.86 -17.68 9.17
CA ARG A 112 -7.93 -16.82 8.00
C ARG A 112 -6.56 -16.25 7.63
N ALA A 113 -5.74 -15.84 8.60
CA ALA A 113 -4.37 -15.38 8.33
C ALA A 113 -3.52 -16.46 7.65
N ARG A 114 -3.60 -17.72 8.11
CA ARG A 114 -2.95 -18.87 7.45
C ARG A 114 -3.44 -19.09 6.02
N ASP A 115 -4.75 -19.03 5.80
CA ASP A 115 -5.31 -19.25 4.46
C ASP A 115 -4.92 -18.11 3.51
N LEU A 116 -4.90 -16.86 3.99
CA LEU A 116 -4.43 -15.70 3.23
C LEU A 116 -2.93 -15.78 2.93
N ASP A 117 -2.11 -16.29 3.83
CA ASP A 117 -0.69 -16.54 3.57
C ASP A 117 -0.47 -17.51 2.40
N VAL A 118 -1.19 -18.64 2.42
CA VAL A 118 -1.15 -19.62 1.33
C VAL A 118 -1.61 -19.00 0.00
N TYR A 119 -2.67 -18.20 0.03
CA TYR A 119 -3.18 -17.48 -1.13
C TYR A 119 -2.13 -16.51 -1.70
N VAL A 120 -1.56 -15.64 -0.85
CA VAL A 120 -0.55 -14.63 -1.24
C VAL A 120 0.68 -15.28 -1.84
N ARG A 121 1.25 -16.31 -1.20
CA ARG A 121 2.46 -16.98 -1.71
C ARG A 121 2.23 -17.56 -3.11
N ARG A 122 1.12 -18.28 -3.30
CA ARG A 122 0.76 -18.85 -4.61
C ARG A 122 0.51 -17.76 -5.65
N LEU A 123 -0.09 -16.65 -5.26
CA LEU A 123 -0.36 -15.53 -6.17
C LEU A 123 0.94 -14.87 -6.62
N CYS A 124 1.92 -14.68 -5.72
CA CYS A 124 3.23 -14.13 -6.04
C CYS A 124 4.02 -15.01 -7.02
N ASP A 125 3.87 -16.33 -6.95
CA ASP A 125 4.50 -17.29 -7.87
C ASP A 125 3.93 -17.20 -9.31
N MET A 126 2.75 -16.61 -9.49
CA MET A 126 2.09 -16.48 -10.79
C MET A 126 2.53 -15.20 -11.51
N LYS A 127 3.48 -15.32 -12.43
CA LYS A 127 3.99 -14.19 -13.25
C LYS A 127 2.90 -13.34 -13.90
N HIS A 128 1.84 -13.96 -14.41
CA HIS A 128 0.75 -13.24 -15.07
C HIS A 128 -0.17 -12.49 -14.10
N ALA A 129 -0.25 -12.88 -12.82
CA ALA A 129 -1.04 -12.16 -11.83
C ALA A 129 -0.53 -10.73 -11.66
N TRP A 130 0.80 -10.54 -11.71
CA TRP A 130 1.47 -9.26 -11.60
C TRP A 130 1.17 -8.25 -12.72
N ALA A 131 0.56 -8.68 -13.81
CA ALA A 131 0.04 -7.74 -14.82
C ALA A 131 -1.16 -6.94 -14.30
N ALA A 132 -1.80 -7.38 -13.21
CA ALA A 132 -2.92 -6.66 -12.61
C ALA A 132 -2.43 -5.37 -11.92
N PRO A 133 -3.06 -4.21 -12.19
CA PRO A 133 -2.63 -2.91 -11.63
C PRO A 133 -2.60 -2.85 -10.09
N SER A 134 -3.37 -3.71 -9.43
CA SER A 134 -3.47 -3.76 -7.97
C SER A 134 -2.36 -4.56 -7.28
N MET A 135 -1.62 -5.41 -8.00
CA MET A 135 -0.64 -6.32 -7.39
C MET A 135 0.48 -5.58 -6.67
N ALA A 136 1.24 -4.74 -7.37
CA ALA A 136 2.38 -4.07 -6.76
C ALA A 136 1.95 -3.13 -5.60
N PRO A 137 0.92 -2.26 -5.75
CA PRO A 137 0.44 -1.43 -4.65
C PRO A 137 -0.08 -2.24 -3.45
N PHE A 138 -0.69 -3.40 -3.69
CA PHE A 138 -1.16 -4.26 -2.60
C PHE A 138 -0.02 -4.69 -1.69
N PHE A 139 1.15 -5.01 -2.23
CA PHE A 139 2.34 -5.36 -1.46
C PHE A 139 3.17 -4.14 -1.01
N GLY A 140 2.66 -2.92 -1.22
CA GLY A 140 3.37 -1.70 -0.87
C GLY A 140 4.61 -1.45 -1.73
N VAL A 141 4.63 -1.98 -2.95
CA VAL A 141 5.69 -1.74 -3.92
C VAL A 141 5.15 -0.81 -5.00
N ALA A 142 5.76 0.35 -5.15
CA ALA A 142 5.63 1.20 -6.32
C ALA A 142 7.03 1.46 -6.90
N GLU A 143 7.10 1.95 -8.14
CA GLU A 143 8.38 2.06 -8.86
C GLU A 143 9.42 2.89 -8.12
N SER A 144 9.01 4.04 -7.57
CA SER A 144 9.87 5.00 -6.88
C SER A 144 9.52 5.14 -5.39
N ALA A 145 8.59 4.34 -4.90
CA ALA A 145 8.08 4.49 -3.55
C ALA A 145 7.73 3.15 -2.91
N ARG A 146 7.87 3.06 -1.59
CA ARG A 146 7.37 1.92 -0.84
C ARG A 146 6.33 2.38 0.16
N GLU A 147 5.20 1.68 0.18
CA GLU A 147 4.24 1.78 1.26
C GLU A 147 4.68 0.86 2.39
N TYR A 148 4.59 1.34 3.61
CA TYR A 148 4.65 0.52 4.81
C TYR A 148 3.65 1.07 5.82
N SER A 149 3.42 0.34 6.91
CA SER A 149 2.43 0.74 7.90
C SER A 149 2.88 0.37 9.30
N VAL A 150 2.49 1.21 10.24
CA VAL A 150 2.91 1.11 11.64
C VAL A 150 1.67 1.20 12.52
N LEU A 151 1.59 0.29 13.48
CA LEU A 151 0.57 0.29 14.51
C LEU A 151 1.07 1.10 15.70
N PHE A 152 0.30 2.11 16.10
CA PHE A 152 0.60 2.91 17.28
C PHE A 152 -0.39 2.55 18.40
N PRO A 153 0.06 1.79 19.42
CA PRO A 153 -0.79 1.44 20.56
C PRO A 153 -1.07 2.64 21.46
N ASP A 154 -0.15 3.60 21.50
CA ASP A 154 -0.21 4.73 22.41
C ASP A 154 -0.62 6.03 21.70
N ARG A 155 -0.94 7.05 22.51
CA ARG A 155 -1.26 8.39 21.99
C ARG A 155 -0.02 9.11 21.46
N ILE A 156 1.15 8.84 22.04
CA ILE A 156 2.42 9.42 21.66
C ILE A 156 2.98 8.62 20.49
N LEU A 157 3.21 9.29 19.35
CA LEU A 157 3.68 8.63 18.14
C LEU A 157 5.20 8.45 18.07
N GLY A 158 5.97 9.23 18.85
CA GLY A 158 7.44 9.22 18.78
C GLY A 158 8.03 10.02 17.61
N PHE A 159 7.19 10.64 16.79
CA PHE A 159 7.58 11.55 15.71
C PHE A 159 6.61 12.73 15.58
N THR A 160 7.05 13.78 14.90
CA THR A 160 6.21 14.93 14.55
C THR A 160 5.80 14.86 13.10
N VAL A 161 4.54 15.17 12.79
CA VAL A 161 4.05 15.30 11.41
C VAL A 161 4.06 16.79 11.03
N GLY A 162 4.69 17.11 9.90
CA GLY A 162 4.78 18.45 9.31
C GLY A 162 4.07 18.54 7.95
N LYS A 163 3.97 19.77 7.41
CA LYS A 163 3.47 20.01 6.05
C LYS A 163 4.63 19.82 5.06
N CYS A 164 4.44 19.01 4.02
CA CYS A 164 5.43 18.86 2.95
C CYS A 164 5.62 20.16 2.19
N GLY A 165 6.88 20.56 1.99
CA GLY A 165 7.24 21.62 1.04
C GLY A 165 6.80 23.03 1.42
N ALA A 166 6.68 23.35 2.72
CA ALA A 166 6.41 24.70 3.20
C ALA A 166 7.55 25.69 2.85
N LYS A 167 7.66 26.08 1.58
CA LYS A 167 8.23 27.37 1.22
C LYS A 167 7.28 28.41 1.83
N LYS A 168 7.81 29.35 2.61
CA LYS A 168 7.04 30.49 3.15
C LYS A 168 6.46 31.30 2.00
N THR A 169 5.27 30.97 1.51
CA THR A 169 4.52 31.85 0.62
C THR A 169 3.93 32.99 1.47
N PRO A 170 4.16 34.25 1.10
CA PRO A 170 3.52 35.38 1.77
C PRO A 170 2.01 35.33 1.47
N GLU A 171 1.24 35.17 2.53
CA GLU A 171 -0.22 35.14 2.59
C GLU A 171 -0.78 36.49 2.10
N LYS A 172 -1.37 36.54 0.90
CA LYS A 172 -2.12 37.70 0.41
C LYS A 172 -3.26 37.25 -0.52
N ASP A 173 -4.45 37.80 -0.25
CA ASP A 173 -5.55 38.00 -1.21
C ASP A 173 -6.55 36.85 -1.49
N GLY A 174 -6.99 36.11 -0.47
CA GLY A 174 -8.30 35.43 -0.50
C GLY A 174 -8.48 34.34 -1.57
N VAL A 175 -7.38 33.78 -2.05
CA VAL A 175 -7.36 32.73 -3.07
C VAL A 175 -7.59 31.36 -2.41
N TYR A 176 -8.36 30.51 -3.09
CA TYR A 176 -8.58 29.11 -2.72
C TYR A 176 -7.25 28.41 -2.42
N GLU A 177 -6.98 28.11 -1.15
CA GLU A 177 -5.82 27.29 -0.77
C GLU A 177 -6.11 25.83 -1.14
N PRO A 178 -5.36 25.25 -2.09
CA PRO A 178 -5.46 23.83 -2.35
C PRO A 178 -5.11 23.04 -1.07
N PRO A 179 -5.55 21.78 -0.95
CA PRO A 179 -5.16 20.95 0.18
C PRO A 179 -3.63 20.90 0.32
N ASP A 180 -3.14 21.24 1.52
CA ASP A 180 -1.73 21.15 1.93
C ASP A 180 -1.29 19.68 2.13
N PHE A 181 -1.46 18.87 1.08
CA PHE A 181 -1.01 17.50 1.03
C PHE A 181 0.25 17.42 0.15
N PRO A 182 1.29 16.65 0.54
CA PRO A 182 1.30 15.64 1.60
C PRO A 182 1.65 16.11 3.03
N ALA A 183 1.16 15.37 4.03
CA ALA A 183 1.66 15.44 5.41
C ALA A 183 2.89 14.53 5.51
N GLU A 184 4.01 15.04 6.03
CA GLU A 184 5.29 14.33 6.10
C GLU A 184 5.78 14.16 7.53
N VAL A 185 6.66 13.20 7.76
CA VAL A 185 7.36 13.06 9.04
C VAL A 185 8.46 14.12 9.11
N ALA A 186 8.39 15.00 10.10
CA ALA A 186 9.30 16.14 10.25
C ALA A 186 10.50 15.85 11.19
N SER A 187 10.35 14.94 12.15
CA SER A 187 11.42 14.48 13.04
C SER A 187 11.05 13.12 13.64
N SER A 188 12.02 12.21 13.79
CA SER A 188 11.84 10.88 14.39
C SER A 188 12.93 10.63 15.43
N ALA A 189 12.54 10.12 16.60
CA ALA A 189 13.46 9.93 17.75
C ALA A 189 14.04 8.51 17.86
N SER A 190 13.38 7.51 17.27
CA SER A 190 13.82 6.11 17.19
C SER A 190 12.83 5.34 16.30
N GLY A 191 13.30 4.65 15.26
CA GLY A 191 12.48 4.22 14.10
C GLY A 191 11.24 3.39 14.44
N PRO A 192 10.24 3.26 13.54
CA PRO A 192 10.08 3.83 12.18
C PRO A 192 9.50 5.25 12.25
N PRO A 193 8.62 5.67 11.32
CA PRO A 193 8.92 6.38 10.07
C PRO A 193 10.15 7.32 10.02
N ASP A 194 10.70 7.52 8.82
CA ASP A 194 11.84 8.41 8.55
C ASP A 194 11.39 9.82 8.18
N VAL A 195 12.25 10.81 8.45
CA VAL A 195 11.98 12.20 8.06
C VAL A 195 11.82 12.30 6.54
N GLY A 196 10.74 12.92 6.09
CA GLY A 196 10.34 13.02 4.68
C GLY A 196 9.32 11.97 4.24
N ASP A 197 9.06 10.92 5.03
CA ASP A 197 8.03 9.94 4.69
C ASP A 197 6.63 10.56 4.72
N LEU A 198 5.80 10.22 3.74
CA LEU A 198 4.48 10.80 3.55
C LEU A 198 3.39 9.95 4.18
N VAL A 199 2.50 10.54 4.97
CA VAL A 199 1.33 9.84 5.53
C VAL A 199 0.30 9.62 4.43
N SER A 200 0.03 8.37 4.05
CA SER A 200 -0.87 8.02 2.93
C SER A 200 -2.26 7.56 3.35
N LYS A 201 -2.38 6.89 4.50
CA LYS A 201 -3.67 6.43 5.05
C LYS A 201 -3.64 6.43 6.58
N ILE A 202 -4.78 6.68 7.20
CA ILE A 202 -4.98 6.56 8.64
C ILE A 202 -6.20 5.69 8.89
N SER A 203 -6.02 4.53 9.54
CA SER A 203 -7.05 3.52 9.77
C SER A 203 -7.83 3.14 8.49
N GLY A 204 -7.16 3.16 7.34
CA GLY A 204 -7.74 2.87 6.03
C GLY A 204 -8.41 4.05 5.33
N THR A 205 -8.49 5.22 5.97
CA THR A 205 -8.93 6.47 5.32
C THR A 205 -7.76 7.07 4.56
N PRO A 206 -7.84 7.22 3.22
CA PRO A 206 -6.81 7.89 2.44
C PRO A 206 -6.67 9.36 2.85
N THR A 207 -5.43 9.85 2.93
CA THR A 207 -5.15 11.24 3.33
C THR A 207 -5.03 12.21 2.17
N CYS A 208 -4.94 11.72 0.92
CA CYS A 208 -4.74 12.56 -0.27
C CYS A 208 -5.85 13.59 -0.53
N SER A 209 -7.04 13.38 0.04
CA SER A 209 -8.18 14.30 -0.05
C SER A 209 -8.39 15.14 1.22
N LEU A 210 -7.52 15.00 2.22
CA LEU A 210 -7.62 15.69 3.51
C LEU A 210 -6.63 16.85 3.58
N ARG A 211 -7.02 17.94 4.25
CA ARG A 211 -6.08 19.00 4.61
C ARG A 211 -5.19 18.53 5.75
N PHE A 212 -4.00 19.11 5.86
CA PHE A 212 -3.07 18.81 6.95
C PHE A 212 -3.72 18.87 8.34
N LYS A 213 -4.51 19.91 8.64
CA LYS A 213 -5.23 20.04 9.92
C LYS A 213 -6.18 18.86 10.18
N ASP A 214 -6.85 18.38 9.13
CA ASP A 214 -7.80 17.27 9.21
C ASP A 214 -7.06 15.94 9.43
N VAL A 215 -5.89 15.75 8.78
CA VAL A 215 -4.98 14.62 9.04
C VAL A 215 -4.52 14.60 10.50
N ILE A 216 -4.05 15.74 11.03
CA ILE A 216 -3.61 15.85 12.43
C ILE A 216 -4.77 15.60 13.39
N ASN A 217 -5.96 16.15 13.11
CA ASN A 217 -7.15 15.91 13.92
C ASN A 217 -7.54 14.43 13.91
N LEU A 218 -7.47 13.77 12.76
CA LEU A 218 -7.74 12.33 12.64
C LEU A 218 -6.76 11.52 13.49
N ILE A 219 -5.45 11.80 13.39
CA ILE A 219 -4.42 11.14 14.21
C ILE A 219 -4.67 11.33 15.72
N LYS A 220 -4.97 12.57 16.14
CA LYS A 220 -5.16 12.92 17.55
C LYS A 220 -6.41 12.29 18.16
N ASN A 221 -7.50 12.25 17.41
CA ASN A 221 -8.81 11.85 17.93
C ASN A 221 -9.18 10.39 17.62
N SER A 222 -8.44 9.71 16.75
CA SER A 222 -8.70 8.29 16.46
C SER A 222 -8.47 7.41 17.70
N PRO A 223 -9.33 6.41 17.92
CA PRO A 223 -9.12 5.45 18.99
C PRO A 223 -7.83 4.65 18.76
N ARG A 224 -7.25 4.15 19.85
CA ARG A 224 -6.03 3.33 19.83
C ARG A 224 -6.35 1.83 19.94
N PRO A 225 -5.53 0.94 19.35
CA PRO A 225 -4.37 1.25 18.52
C PRO A 225 -4.78 1.84 17.16
N ILE A 226 -3.99 2.76 16.63
CA ILE A 226 -4.22 3.40 15.32
C ILE A 226 -3.23 2.84 14.29
N MET A 227 -3.71 2.54 13.08
CA MET A 227 -2.86 2.12 11.97
C MET A 227 -2.56 3.32 11.08
N ILE A 228 -1.28 3.63 10.86
CA ILE A 228 -0.88 4.70 9.94
C ILE A 228 -0.03 4.10 8.84
N HIS A 229 -0.37 4.43 7.60
CA HIS A 229 0.38 4.05 6.42
C HIS A 229 1.24 5.21 5.95
N PHE A 230 2.47 4.88 5.61
CA PHE A 230 3.47 5.81 5.13
C PHE A 230 3.90 5.41 3.72
N ILE A 231 4.34 6.39 2.95
CA ILE A 231 4.99 6.21 1.66
C ILE A 231 6.40 6.78 1.83
N SER A 232 7.40 5.92 1.68
CA SER A 232 8.79 6.34 1.58
C SER A 232 9.16 6.43 0.12
N THR A 233 9.63 7.60 -0.31
CA THR A 233 10.16 7.79 -1.67
C THR A 233 11.64 7.44 -1.68
N PHE A 234 12.02 6.53 -2.56
CA PHE A 234 13.44 6.28 -2.81
C PHE A 234 13.89 7.32 -3.82
N ASP A 235 14.86 8.16 -3.46
CA ASP A 235 15.60 8.88 -4.49
C ASP A 235 16.62 7.91 -5.10
N PRO A 236 16.40 7.41 -6.33
CA PRO A 236 17.32 6.47 -6.95
C PRO A 236 18.71 7.09 -7.19
N HIS A 237 18.84 8.41 -7.14
CA HIS A 237 20.11 9.12 -7.34
C HIS A 237 20.98 9.19 -6.07
N LEU A 238 20.42 8.94 -4.88
CA LEU A 238 21.17 8.95 -3.62
C LEU A 238 21.69 7.57 -3.21
N ALA A 239 21.31 6.50 -3.93
CA ALA A 239 21.67 5.12 -3.59
C ALA A 239 23.02 4.62 -4.15
N THR A 240 23.77 5.47 -4.87
CA THR A 240 25.13 5.18 -5.34
C THR A 240 26.17 5.93 -4.51
N VAL A 241 26.55 5.36 -3.37
CA VAL A 241 27.79 5.71 -2.63
C VAL A 241 28.48 4.42 -2.23
#